data_AF-A0A3N5GF83-F1
#
_entry.id   AF-A0A3N5GF83-F1
#
_cell.length_a   1.000
_cell.length_b   1.000
_cell.length_c   1.000
_cell.angle_alpha   90.00
_cell.angle_beta   90.00
_cell.angle_gamma   90.00
#
_symmetry.space_group_name_H-M   'P 1'
#
loop_
_entity.id
_entity.type
_entity.pdbx_description
1 polymer ?
#
loop_
_entity_poly.entity_id
_entity_poly.type
_entity_poly.pdbx_seq_one_letter_code
_entity_poly.pdbx_strand_id
1 'polypeptide(L)'
;MRMKHVIRERSALYDVSAPKRATNVTVNADLLRRARELDVNLSQTLESALVVEVSDRARQRWLAENRHAIEAYNRDVERNGCFADSLRSF
;
A
#
# COMPACT_ATOMS: atom_id res chain seq x y z
N MET A 1 20.66 -3.97 1.39
CA MET A 1 20.09 -3.06 0.36
C MET A 1 18.60 -3.39 0.12
N ARG A 2 17.74 -3.22 1.13
CA ARG A 2 16.27 -3.49 1.04
C ARG A 2 15.41 -2.37 1.61
N MET A 3 16.02 -1.44 2.36
CA MET A 3 15.31 -0.38 3.09
C MET A 3 14.94 0.82 2.20
N LYS A 4 15.74 1.13 1.16
CA LYS A 4 15.50 2.31 0.31
C LYS A 4 14.22 2.20 -0.53
N HIS A 5 13.82 0.99 -0.92
CA HIS A 5 12.58 0.76 -1.69
C HIS A 5 11.32 0.95 -0.84
N VAL A 6 11.33 0.46 0.40
CA VAL A 6 10.17 0.56 1.31
C VAL A 6 9.85 2.02 1.66
N ILE A 7 10.87 2.86 1.82
CA ILE A 7 10.69 4.30 2.11
C ILE A 7 10.01 5.02 0.92
N ARG A 8 10.38 4.65 -0.31
CA ARG A 8 9.86 5.30 -1.53
C ARG A 8 8.40 4.92 -1.83
N GLU A 9 7.98 3.68 -1.54
CA GLU A 9 6.57 3.27 -1.68
C GLU A 9 5.67 3.92 -0.62
N ARG A 10 6.14 4.03 0.62
CA ARG A 10 5.38 4.71 1.69
C ARG A 10 5.16 6.19 1.39
N SER A 11 6.15 6.86 0.80
CA SER A 11 6.08 8.27 0.41
C SER A 11 5.01 8.58 -0.65
N ALA A 12 4.56 7.60 -1.43
CA ALA A 12 3.52 7.82 -2.45
C ALA A 12 2.10 7.76 -1.85
N LEU A 13 1.93 7.16 -0.67
CA LEU A 13 0.62 6.95 -0.02
C LEU A 13 0.32 8.01 1.04
N TYR A 14 1.33 8.45 1.80
CA TYR A 14 1.21 9.47 2.83
C TYR A 14 2.57 10.15 3.08
N ASP A 15 2.54 11.33 3.70
CA ASP A 15 3.75 12.04 4.11
C ASP A 15 4.39 11.37 5.32
N VAL A 16 5.53 10.72 5.10
CA VAL A 16 6.32 10.04 6.14
C VAL A 16 7.01 11.01 7.11
N SER A 17 7.11 12.29 6.76
CA SER A 17 7.70 13.35 7.59
C SER A 17 6.67 14.11 8.43
N ALA A 18 5.38 13.84 8.21
CA ALA A 18 4.31 14.49 8.94
C ALA A 18 4.40 14.18 10.46
N PRO A 19 4.15 15.17 11.33
CA PRO A 19 4.21 14.97 12.77
C PRO A 19 3.14 13.99 13.24
N LYS A 20 3.49 13.14 14.22
CA LYS A 20 2.54 12.20 14.83
C LYS A 20 1.45 12.97 15.58
N ARG A 21 0.19 12.60 15.32
CA ARG A 21 -0.98 13.17 15.99
C ARG A 21 -1.62 12.14 16.91
N ALA A 22 -1.84 12.51 18.17
CA ALA A 22 -2.61 11.69 19.09
C ALA A 22 -4.06 11.55 18.58
N THR A 23 -4.53 10.32 18.47
CA THR A 23 -5.86 9.99 17.96
C THR A 23 -6.55 9.07 18.96
N ASN A 24 -7.78 9.40 19.34
CA ASN A 24 -8.59 8.55 20.21
C ASN A 24 -9.29 7.49 19.36
N VAL A 25 -9.10 6.22 19.72
CA VAL A 25 -9.71 5.07 19.04
C VAL A 25 -10.38 4.16 20.06
N THR A 26 -11.50 3.54 19.67
CA THR A 26 -12.20 2.55 20.50
C THR A 26 -11.75 1.16 20.09
N VAL A 27 -11.16 0.42 21.02
CA VAL A 27 -10.65 -0.95 20.81
C VAL A 27 -11.12 -1.83 21.97
N ASN A 28 -11.23 -3.13 21.72
CA ASN A 28 -11.59 -4.11 22.75
C ASN A 28 -10.65 -4.01 23.97
N ALA A 29 -11.23 -3.88 25.17
CA ALA A 29 -10.50 -3.66 26.40
C ALA A 29 -9.59 -4.85 26.80
N ASP A 30 -10.07 -6.09 26.58
CA ASP A 30 -9.29 -7.30 26.88
C ASP A 30 -8.08 -7.42 25.93
N LEU A 31 -8.27 -7.07 24.66
CA LEU A 31 -7.18 -7.04 23.67
C LEU A 31 -6.10 -6.01 24.07
N LEU A 32 -6.50 -4.82 24.51
CA LEU A 32 -5.55 -3.80 24.98
C LEU A 32 -4.78 -4.26 26.22
N ARG A 33 -5.47 -4.92 27.16
CA ARG A 33 -4.84 -5.49 28.36
C ARG A 33 -3.79 -6.54 27.97
N ARG A 34 -4.16 -7.52 27.15
CA ARG A 34 -3.23 -8.57 26.67
C ARG A 34 -2.07 -8.00 25.87
N ALA A 35 -2.32 -7.00 25.02
CA ALA A 35 -1.26 -6.34 24.25
C ALA A 35 -0.23 -5.68 25.17
N ARG A 36 -0.67 -5.03 26.26
CA ARG A 36 0.23 -4.46 27.27
C ARG A 36 1.00 -5.53 28.05
N GLU A 37 0.35 -6.63 28.42
CA GLU A 37 0.99 -7.77 29.10
C GLU A 37 2.09 -8.41 28.25
N LEU A 38 1.94 -8.36 26.93
CA LEU A 38 2.88 -8.88 25.95
C LEU A 38 3.88 -7.82 25.45
N ASP A 39 3.96 -6.65 26.09
CA ASP A 39 4.85 -5.54 25.72
C ASP A 39 4.71 -5.07 24.25
N VAL A 40 3.49 -5.14 23.71
CA VAL A 40 3.20 -4.69 22.34
C VAL A 40 3.19 -3.17 22.29
N ASN A 41 4.02 -2.61 21.40
CA ASN A 41 4.02 -1.18 21.10
C ASN A 41 2.78 -0.79 20.27
N LEU A 42 1.69 -0.44 20.97
CA LEU A 42 0.39 -0.11 20.38
C LEU A 42 0.48 0.92 19.26
N SER A 43 1.27 1.99 19.44
CA SER A 43 1.41 3.06 18.46
C SER A 43 2.06 2.55 17.17
N GLN A 44 3.14 1.79 17.28
CA GLN A 44 3.84 1.22 16.12
C GLN A 44 3.00 0.17 15.41
N THR A 45 2.28 -0.67 16.16
CA THR A 45 1.39 -1.69 15.60
C THR A 45 0.22 -1.05 14.86
N LEU A 46 -0.42 -0.05 15.45
CA LEU A 46 -1.51 0.69 14.80
C LEU A 46 -1.04 1.38 13.52
N GLU A 47 0.11 2.07 13.58
CA GLU A 47 0.70 2.74 12.42
C GLU A 47 0.99 1.74 11.29
N SER A 48 1.59 0.59 11.62
CA SER A 48 1.89 -0.45 10.63
C SER A 48 0.63 -1.05 10.01
N ALA A 49 -0.41 -1.31 10.81
CA ALA A 49 -1.69 -1.82 10.32
C ALA A 49 -2.39 -0.80 9.40
N LEU A 50 -2.35 0.49 9.76
CA LEU A 50 -2.92 1.57 8.94
C LEU A 50 -2.20 1.70 7.60
N VAL A 51 -0.87 1.56 7.55
CA VAL A 51 -0.11 1.62 6.29
C VAL A 51 -0.58 0.53 5.32
N VAL A 52 -0.78 -0.69 5.82
CA VAL A 52 -1.27 -1.81 5.01
C VAL A 52 -2.67 -1.52 4.48
N GLU A 53 -3.61 -1.17 5.36
CA GLU A 53 -5.00 -0.91 4.96
C GLU A 53 -5.14 0.28 3.98
N VAL A 54 -4.40 1.36 4.23
CA VAL A 54 -4.39 2.55 3.35
C VAL A 54 -3.81 2.20 1.98
N SER A 55 -2.71 1.43 1.95
CA SER A 55 -2.09 0.96 0.71
C SER A 55 -3.07 0.12 -0.12
N ASP A 56 -3.74 -0.83 0.52
CA ASP A 56 -4.67 -1.73 -0.16
C ASP A 56 -5.87 -0.97 -0.72
N ARG A 57 -6.46 -0.04 0.05
CA ARG A 57 -7.56 0.80 -0.42
C ARG A 57 -7.13 1.75 -1.54
N ALA A 58 -5.96 2.37 -1.43
CA ALA A 58 -5.42 3.23 -2.48
C ALA A 58 -5.22 2.45 -3.78
N ARG A 59 -4.66 1.23 -3.69
CA ARG A 59 -4.50 0.33 -4.84
C ARG A 59 -5.84 -0.05 -5.47
N GLN A 60 -6.81 -0.48 -4.66
CA GLN A 60 -8.14 -0.84 -5.16
C GLN A 60 -8.80 0.34 -5.88
N ARG A 61 -8.71 1.53 -5.30
CA ARG A 61 -9.23 2.75 -5.91
C ARG A 61 -8.54 3.06 -7.23
N TRP A 62 -7.21 3.00 -7.27
CA TRP A 62 -6.45 3.25 -8.50
C TRP A 62 -6.82 2.25 -9.60
N LEU A 63 -6.96 0.96 -9.28
CA LEU A 63 -7.38 -0.07 -10.24
C LEU A 63 -8.79 0.21 -10.79
N ALA A 64 -9.72 0.64 -9.94
CA ALA A 64 -11.06 1.00 -10.36
C ALA A 64 -11.06 2.22 -11.30
N GLU A 65 -10.32 3.28 -10.94
CA GLU A 65 -10.21 4.51 -11.73
C GLU A 65 -9.52 4.28 -13.08
N ASN A 66 -8.51 3.41 -13.12
CA ASN A 66 -7.71 3.15 -14.32
C ASN A 66 -8.19 1.97 -15.15
N ARG A 67 -9.28 1.31 -14.75
CA ARG A 67 -9.80 0.10 -15.40
C ARG A 67 -9.97 0.28 -16.92
N HIS A 68 -10.60 1.37 -17.34
CA HIS A 68 -10.81 1.64 -18.77
C HIS A 68 -9.51 1.86 -19.55
N ALA A 69 -8.52 2.53 -18.95
CA ALA A 69 -7.22 2.74 -19.56
C ALA A 69 -6.44 1.42 -19.69
N ILE A 70 -6.47 0.59 -18.64
CA ILE A 70 -5.87 -0.74 -18.65
C ILE A 70 -6.53 -1.63 -19.72
N GLU A 71 -7.86 -1.66 -19.79
CA GLU A 71 -8.59 -2.43 -20.79
C GLU A 71 -8.30 -1.93 -22.22
N ALA A 72 -8.23 -0.61 -22.42
CA ALA A 72 -7.88 -0.04 -23.72
C ALA A 72 -6.47 -0.42 -24.16
N TYR A 73 -5.50 -0.35 -23.25
CA TYR A 73 -4.12 -0.77 -23.50
C TYR A 73 -4.02 -2.27 -23.77
N ASN A 74 -4.68 -3.10 -22.96
CA ASN A 74 -4.67 -4.56 -23.16
C ASN A 74 -5.20 -4.93 -24.55
N ARG A 75 -6.32 -4.32 -24.97
CA ARG A 75 -6.86 -4.52 -26.32
C ARG A 75 -5.90 -4.06 -27.42
N ASP A 76 -5.10 -3.03 -27.16
CA ASP A 76 -4.10 -2.54 -28.12
C ASP A 76 -2.95 -3.53 -28.25
N VAL A 77 -2.41 -4.02 -27.14
CA VAL A 77 -1.38 -5.06 -27.10
C VAL A 77 -1.86 -6.35 -27.76
N GLU A 78 -3.11 -6.77 -27.54
CA GLU A 78 -3.70 -7.94 -28.21
C GLU A 78 -3.76 -7.79 -29.73
N ARG A 79 -4.01 -6.58 -30.23
CA ARG A 79 -4.09 -6.31 -31.69
C ARG A 79 -2.73 -6.09 -32.34
N ASN A 80 -1.87 -5.33 -31.68
CA ASN A 80 -0.66 -4.76 -32.29
C ASN A 80 0.63 -5.43 -31.78
N GLY A 81 0.52 -6.34 -30.81
CA GLY A 81 1.65 -6.90 -30.08
C GLY A 81 2.19 -5.94 -29.03
N CYS A 82 3.03 -6.46 -28.15
CA CYS A 82 3.77 -5.63 -27.21
C CYS A 82 5.00 -5.03 -27.90
N PHE A 83 5.37 -3.79 -27.57
CA PHE A 83 6.59 -3.15 -28.07
C PHE A 83 7.84 -4.05 -27.93
N ALA A 84 7.94 -4.75 -26.79
CA ALA A 84 9.05 -5.64 -26.49
C ALA A 84 9.05 -6.95 -27.31
N ASP A 85 7.96 -7.29 -28.01
CA ASP A 85 7.89 -8.54 -28.80
C ASP A 85 8.90 -8.53 -29.96
N SER A 86 9.18 -7.35 -30.53
CA SER A 86 10.18 -7.17 -31.59
C SER A 86 11.64 -7.25 -31.11
N LEU A 87 11.87 -7.14 -29.80
CA LEU A 87 13.20 -7.12 -29.18
C LEU A 87 13.54 -8.43 -28.48
N ARG A 88 12.62 -9.40 -28.48
CA ARG A 88 12.79 -10.68 -27.79
C ARG A 88 13.59 -11.65 -28.67
N SER A 89 14.90 -11.70 -28.49
CA SER A 89 15.77 -12.76 -29.00
C SER A 89 15.82 -13.92 -28.00
N PHE A 90 15.54 -15.15 -28.43
CA PHE A 90 15.74 -16.37 -27.63
C PHE A 90 17.19 -16.87 -27.71
#